data_AF-A0A4U1FS01-F1
#
_entry.id   AF-A0A4U1FS01-F1
#
_cell.length_a   1.000
_cell.length_b   1.000
_cell.length_c   1.000
_cell.angle_alpha   90.00
_cell.angle_beta   90.00
_cell.angle_gamma   90.00
#
_symmetry.space_group_name_H-M   'P 1'
#
loop_
_entity.id
_entity.type
_entity.pdbx_description
1 polymer ?
#
loop_
_entity_poly.entity_id
_entity_poly.type
_entity_poly.pdbx_seq_one_letter_code
_entity_poly.pdbx_strand_id
1 'polypeptide(L)'
;MWSIWPELPAYGRKAAQFVDLLGYFSLKTPQTEKKLKEYSQKAVEILRTQNHILTNHPNSNIYNTLSGLVEFDGYYLESDPCLVCNNPEVPFCYIKLSSIKVDTRYTTTQQVVKLIGSHTISKVTVKIGDLKRTKMVRTINLYYNNRTVQAIVELKNKYGLFRPGEGQQAYEAQYQLLPLIAGIRPARWHKAKKVQLTPGQTEVKIDLPLPIVASNLMIEFADFYENYQASTETLQCPRCSASVPANPGVCGNCGENVYQCHKCR
;
A
#
# COMPACT_ATOMS: atom_id res chain seq x y z
N MET A 1 -8.52 30.38 -6.72
CA MET A 1 -7.63 29.25 -6.35
C MET A 1 -8.08 27.94 -7.00
N TRP A 2 -9.38 27.60 -7.02
CA TRP A 2 -9.86 26.35 -7.64
C TRP A 2 -9.89 26.35 -9.18
N SER A 3 -9.85 27.52 -9.82
CA SER A 3 -9.84 27.65 -11.28
C SER A 3 -8.53 27.23 -11.94
N ILE A 4 -7.41 27.27 -11.21
CA ILE A 4 -6.07 26.86 -11.69
C ILE A 4 -5.82 25.35 -11.50
N TRP A 5 -6.80 24.61 -10.95
CA TRP A 5 -6.67 23.18 -10.65
C TRP A 5 -6.39 22.31 -11.90
N PRO A 6 -7.01 22.56 -13.07
CA PRO A 6 -6.69 21.81 -14.28
C PRO A 6 -5.27 22.09 -14.83
N GLU A 7 -4.68 23.24 -14.48
CA GLU A 7 -3.33 23.65 -14.92
C GLU A 7 -2.23 23.15 -13.99
N LEU A 8 -2.59 22.66 -12.80
CA LEU A 8 -1.68 22.19 -11.78
C LEU A 8 -0.68 21.10 -12.24
N PRO A 9 -1.05 20.15 -13.12
CA PRO A 9 -0.09 19.19 -13.68
C PRO A 9 1.07 19.83 -14.45
N ALA A 10 0.90 21.05 -14.98
CA ALA A 10 1.95 21.78 -15.71
C ALA A 10 3.06 22.32 -14.79
N TYR A 11 2.82 22.37 -13.48
CA TYR A 11 3.76 22.88 -12.47
C TYR A 11 4.47 21.77 -11.68
N GLY A 12 4.41 20.52 -12.18
CA GLY A 12 5.10 19.35 -11.65
C GLY A 12 4.20 18.40 -10.87
N ARG A 13 4.55 17.11 -10.83
CA ARG A 13 3.71 16.05 -10.20
C ARG A 13 3.45 16.22 -8.71
N LYS A 14 4.26 17.03 -8.02
CA LYS A 14 4.08 17.36 -6.60
C LYS A 14 3.15 18.56 -6.35
N ALA A 15 2.75 19.28 -7.40
CA ALA A 15 1.94 20.49 -7.28
C ALA A 15 0.56 20.19 -6.68
N ALA A 16 -0.06 19.06 -7.02
CA ALA A 16 -1.28 18.57 -6.38
C ALA A 16 -1.11 18.39 -4.87
N GLN A 17 -0.08 17.68 -4.42
CA GLN A 17 0.16 17.46 -3.00
C GLN A 17 0.54 18.75 -2.28
N PHE A 18 1.29 19.64 -2.92
CA PHE A 18 1.64 20.95 -2.37
C PHE A 18 0.38 21.81 -2.16
N VAL A 19 -0.53 21.83 -3.13
CA VAL A 19 -1.81 22.54 -3.01
C VAL A 19 -2.74 21.86 -2.02
N ASP A 20 -2.77 20.53 -1.94
CA ASP A 20 -3.52 19.80 -0.91
C ASP A 20 -3.01 20.12 0.49
N LEU A 21 -1.69 20.17 0.68
CA LEU A 21 -1.05 20.59 1.93
C LEU A 21 -1.38 22.06 2.23
N LEU A 22 -1.25 22.96 1.26
CA LEU A 22 -1.61 24.37 1.42
C LEU A 22 -3.09 24.53 1.79
N GLY A 23 -3.98 23.78 1.14
CA GLY A 23 -5.41 23.77 1.44
C GLY A 23 -5.67 23.23 2.85
N TYR A 24 -5.05 22.10 3.21
CA TYR A 24 -5.13 21.53 4.56
C TYR A 24 -4.68 22.54 5.62
N PHE A 25 -3.50 23.15 5.45
CA PHE A 25 -2.99 24.15 6.39
C PHE A 25 -3.85 25.42 6.39
N SER A 26 -4.39 25.85 5.26
CA SER A 26 -5.27 27.03 5.21
C SER A 26 -6.60 26.79 5.94
N LEU A 27 -7.12 25.56 5.91
CA LEU A 27 -8.39 25.20 6.55
C LEU A 27 -8.24 24.80 8.03
N LYS A 28 -7.13 24.17 8.41
CA LYS A 28 -6.88 23.63 9.76
C LYS A 28 -6.11 24.59 10.67
N THR A 29 -5.52 25.65 10.14
CA THR A 29 -4.76 26.61 10.96
C THR A 29 -5.64 27.83 11.24
N PRO A 30 -6.10 28.05 12.49
CA PRO A 30 -6.75 29.30 12.87
C PRO A 30 -5.67 30.40 12.97
N GLN A 31 -5.29 30.98 11.84
CA GLN A 31 -4.29 32.05 11.76
C GLN A 31 -4.82 33.22 10.93
N THR A 32 -4.63 34.41 11.49
CA THR A 32 -5.01 35.72 10.97
C THR A 32 -4.41 35.99 9.59
N GLU A 33 -5.14 36.67 8.68
CA GLU A 33 -4.73 37.08 7.32
C GLU A 33 -3.27 37.53 7.16
N LYS A 34 -2.69 38.12 8.21
CA LYS A 34 -1.30 38.59 8.26
C LYS A 34 -0.27 37.47 8.00
N LYS A 35 -0.48 36.25 8.51
CA LYS A 35 0.48 35.14 8.29
C LYS A 35 0.38 34.52 6.90
N LEU A 36 -0.82 34.46 6.32
CA LEU A 36 -1.02 34.00 4.94
C LEU A 36 -0.27 34.91 3.95
N LYS A 37 -0.31 36.23 4.17
CA LYS A 37 0.44 37.20 3.38
C LYS A 37 1.95 36.98 3.50
N GLU A 38 2.46 36.76 4.72
CA GLU A 38 3.88 36.49 4.96
C GLU A 38 4.36 35.20 4.27
N TYR A 39 3.59 34.10 4.38
CA TYR A 39 3.93 32.84 3.73
C TYR A 39 3.91 32.94 2.20
N SER A 40 2.91 33.64 1.65
CA SER A 40 2.84 33.88 0.21
C SER A 40 4.04 34.66 -0.29
N GLN A 41 4.48 35.67 0.46
CA GLN A 41 5.61 36.51 0.11
C GLN A 41 6.94 35.73 0.16
N LYS A 42 7.14 34.90 1.20
CA LYS A 42 8.30 33.98 1.28
C LYS A 42 8.32 32.95 0.15
N ALA A 43 7.15 32.40 -0.22
CA ALA A 43 7.07 31.44 -1.33
C ALA A 43 7.46 32.08 -2.67
N VAL A 44 6.99 33.30 -2.94
CA VAL A 44 7.36 34.07 -4.14
C VAL A 44 8.85 34.41 -4.15
N GLU A 45 9.42 34.77 -3.00
CA GLU A 45 10.85 35.07 -2.86
C GLU A 45 11.71 33.85 -3.16
N ILE A 46 11.37 32.67 -2.62
CA ILE A 46 12.05 31.41 -2.94
C ILE A 46 12.01 31.14 -4.45
N LEU A 47 10.84 31.27 -5.08
CA LEU A 47 10.70 31.06 -6.53
C LEU A 47 11.58 32.03 -7.33
N ARG A 48 11.65 33.31 -6.95
CA ARG A 48 12.51 34.30 -7.61
C ARG A 48 13.99 33.93 -7.48
N THR A 49 14.42 33.53 -6.29
CA THR A 49 15.80 33.11 -6.04
C THR A 49 16.16 31.88 -6.86
N GLN A 50 15.29 30.87 -6.90
CA GLN A 50 15.52 29.66 -7.69
C GLN A 50 15.55 29.96 -9.20
N ASN A 51 14.63 30.77 -9.71
CA ASN A 51 14.66 31.21 -11.11
C ASN A 51 15.96 31.94 -11.45
N HIS A 52 16.45 32.81 -10.56
CA HIS A 52 17.70 33.52 -10.79
C HIS A 52 18.91 32.58 -10.87
N ILE A 53 18.93 31.53 -10.03
CA ILE A 53 19.98 30.49 -10.07
C ILE A 53 19.91 29.70 -11.38
N LEU A 54 18.70 29.33 -11.83
CA LEU A 54 18.51 28.62 -13.10
C LEU A 54 18.97 29.46 -14.31
N THR A 55 18.65 30.75 -14.35
CA THR A 55 19.04 31.63 -15.48
C THR A 55 20.54 31.84 -15.56
N ASN A 56 21.24 31.83 -14.42
CA ASN A 56 22.69 32.07 -14.34
C ASN A 56 23.49 30.79 -14.14
N HIS A 57 22.91 29.64 -14.47
CA HIS A 57 23.50 28.36 -14.15
C HIS A 57 24.80 28.13 -14.95
N PRO A 58 25.96 27.83 -14.29
CA PRO A 58 27.29 27.81 -14.92
C PRO A 58 27.40 26.91 -16.16
N ASN A 59 26.73 25.76 -16.13
CA ASN A 59 26.81 24.77 -17.21
C ASN A 59 25.73 24.96 -18.29
N SER A 60 24.88 25.99 -18.22
CA SER A 60 23.75 26.18 -19.17
C SER A 60 24.21 26.23 -20.63
N ASN A 61 25.34 26.89 -20.90
CA ASN A 61 25.91 26.99 -22.24
C ASN A 61 26.38 25.63 -22.78
N ILE A 62 26.84 24.74 -21.90
CA ILE A 62 27.28 23.40 -22.27
C ILE A 62 26.07 22.57 -22.70
N TYR A 63 24.97 22.57 -21.92
CA TYR A 63 23.75 21.86 -22.32
C TYR A 63 23.13 22.42 -23.60
N ASN A 64 23.11 23.74 -23.80
CA ASN A 64 22.59 24.33 -25.04
C ASN A 64 23.39 23.88 -26.27
N THR A 65 24.71 23.75 -26.14
CA THR A 65 25.58 23.30 -27.22
C THR A 65 25.42 21.80 -27.47
N LEU A 66 25.38 21.01 -26.39
CA LEU A 66 25.27 19.55 -26.46
C LEU A 66 23.88 19.08 -26.89
N SER A 67 22.82 19.83 -26.58
CA SER A 67 21.44 19.53 -27.01
C SER A 67 21.27 19.56 -28.54
N GLY A 68 22.14 20.25 -29.28
CA GLY A 68 22.16 20.23 -30.74
C GLY A 68 22.87 19.00 -31.34
N LEU A 69 23.57 18.23 -30.51
CA LEU A 69 24.38 17.08 -30.93
C LEU A 69 23.81 15.74 -30.41
N VAL A 70 23.17 15.76 -29.24
CA VAL A 70 22.60 14.58 -28.57
C VAL A 70 21.33 15.00 -27.83
N GLU A 71 20.30 14.15 -27.84
CA GLU A 71 19.10 14.37 -27.01
C GLU A 71 19.43 14.15 -25.53
N PHE A 72 19.29 15.20 -24.73
CA PHE A 72 19.48 15.16 -23.28
C PHE A 72 18.11 15.20 -22.58
N ASP A 73 17.78 14.15 -21.83
CA ASP A 73 16.58 14.09 -20.98
C ASP A 73 16.83 14.64 -19.56
N GLY A 74 17.95 15.34 -19.32
CA GLY A 74 18.32 15.84 -17.99
C GLY A 74 19.64 16.61 -17.93
N TYR A 75 19.98 17.10 -16.73
CA TYR A 75 21.14 17.96 -16.46
C TYR A 75 22.29 17.17 -15.79
N TYR A 76 22.82 16.16 -16.48
CA TYR A 76 23.73 15.14 -15.91
C TYR A 76 25.14 15.61 -15.46
N LEU A 77 25.56 16.82 -15.82
CA LEU A 77 26.86 17.39 -15.45
C LEU A 77 26.81 18.22 -14.16
N GLU A 78 25.67 18.20 -13.44
CA GLU A 78 25.51 18.94 -12.19
C GLU A 78 25.93 18.18 -10.94
N SER A 79 26.70 18.84 -10.09
CA SER A 79 27.05 18.35 -8.74
C SER A 79 25.88 18.45 -7.76
N ASP A 80 25.05 19.49 -7.91
CA ASP A 80 23.80 19.69 -7.16
C ASP A 80 22.62 19.70 -8.15
N PRO A 81 22.27 18.54 -8.70
CA PRO A 81 21.27 18.46 -9.75
C PRO A 81 19.92 18.95 -9.25
N CYS A 82 19.32 19.88 -9.98
CA CYS A 82 17.93 20.29 -9.76
C CYS A 82 17.05 19.02 -9.75
N LEU A 83 16.45 18.69 -8.60
CA LEU A 83 15.63 17.48 -8.43
C LEU A 83 14.36 17.46 -9.31
N VAL A 84 13.98 18.60 -9.88
CA VAL A 84 12.87 18.75 -10.82
C VAL A 84 13.36 18.58 -12.26
N CYS A 85 14.53 19.11 -12.57
CA CYS A 85 15.08 19.22 -13.92
C CYS A 85 15.90 17.99 -14.32
N ASN A 86 16.51 17.30 -13.35
CA ASN A 86 17.40 16.14 -13.57
C ASN A 86 16.77 14.79 -13.15
N ASN A 87 15.51 14.83 -12.73
CA ASN A 87 14.67 13.66 -12.60
C ASN A 87 13.51 13.83 -13.57
N PRO A 88 13.74 13.66 -14.89
CA PRO A 88 12.70 13.81 -15.89
C PRO A 88 11.47 13.05 -15.42
N GLU A 89 10.35 13.76 -15.37
CA GLU A 89 9.21 13.31 -14.60
C GLU A 89 8.51 12.11 -15.28
N VAL A 90 9.04 10.89 -15.08
CA VAL A 90 8.48 9.66 -15.69
C VAL A 90 7.09 9.37 -15.12
N PRO A 91 6.00 9.46 -15.90
CA PRO A 91 4.65 9.22 -15.41
C PRO A 91 4.51 7.82 -14.80
N PHE A 92 3.59 7.66 -13.84
CA PHE A 92 3.32 6.34 -13.28
C PHE A 92 2.77 5.43 -14.37
N CYS A 93 3.42 4.28 -14.58
CA CYS A 93 2.95 3.26 -15.49
C CYS A 93 2.34 2.08 -14.72
N TYR A 94 1.43 1.36 -15.38
CA TYR A 94 0.88 0.13 -14.85
C TYR A 94 1.90 -0.99 -15.03
N ILE A 95 2.42 -1.51 -13.92
CA ILE A 95 3.38 -2.62 -13.92
C ILE A 95 2.70 -3.84 -13.30
N LYS A 96 2.80 -4.99 -13.97
CA LYS A 96 2.34 -6.27 -13.41
C LYS A 96 3.23 -6.64 -12.24
N LEU A 97 2.64 -7.01 -11.10
CA LEU A 97 3.42 -7.40 -9.91
C LEU A 97 4.42 -8.53 -10.20
N SER A 98 4.13 -9.41 -11.16
CA SER A 98 5.02 -10.49 -11.57
C SER A 98 6.36 -10.04 -12.15
N SER A 99 6.47 -8.84 -12.74
CA SER A 99 7.71 -8.34 -13.32
C SER A 99 8.61 -7.63 -12.30
N ILE A 100 8.08 -7.28 -11.14
CA ILE A 100 8.81 -6.53 -10.09
C ILE A 100 8.93 -7.30 -8.77
N LYS A 101 8.38 -8.52 -8.69
CA LYS A 101 8.49 -9.38 -7.50
C LYS A 101 9.72 -10.28 -7.61
N VAL A 102 10.43 -10.43 -6.49
CA VAL A 102 11.45 -11.48 -6.30
C VAL A 102 10.78 -12.75 -5.80
N ASP A 103 9.97 -12.60 -4.75
CA ASP A 103 9.34 -13.71 -4.06
C ASP A 103 7.99 -13.29 -3.48
N THR A 104 7.10 -14.25 -3.27
CA THR A 104 5.80 -14.03 -2.66
C THR A 104 5.47 -15.17 -1.72
N ARG A 105 5.16 -14.80 -0.47
CA ARG A 105 4.71 -15.71 0.56
C ARG A 105 3.21 -15.57 0.75
N TYR A 106 2.50 -16.67 0.67
CA TYR A 106 1.06 -16.74 0.92
C TYR A 106 0.79 -17.39 2.26
N THR A 107 -0.19 -16.87 2.98
CA THR A 107 -0.84 -17.47 4.14
C THR A 107 -2.35 -17.39 3.93
N THR A 108 -3.12 -18.01 4.83
CA THR A 108 -4.59 -18.01 4.75
C THR A 108 -5.20 -16.60 4.77
N THR A 109 -4.53 -15.65 5.43
CA THR A 109 -5.05 -14.29 5.63
C THR A 109 -4.14 -13.23 5.02
N GLN A 110 -2.99 -13.59 4.45
CA GLN A 110 -2.02 -12.61 3.98
C GLN A 110 -1.24 -13.04 2.76
N GLN A 111 -0.87 -12.05 1.96
CA GLN A 111 0.09 -12.17 0.87
C GLN A 111 1.21 -11.16 1.11
N VAL A 112 2.42 -11.64 1.34
CA VAL A 112 3.62 -10.82 1.50
C VAL A 112 4.45 -10.92 0.23
N VAL A 113 4.88 -9.79 -0.30
CA VAL A 113 5.62 -9.69 -1.56
C VAL A 113 6.92 -8.94 -1.31
N LYS A 114 8.04 -9.57 -1.64
CA LYS A 114 9.36 -8.92 -1.72
C LYS A 114 9.55 -8.41 -3.14
N LEU A 115 9.83 -7.12 -3.30
CA LEU A 115 10.10 -6.52 -4.61
C LEU A 115 11.58 -6.63 -4.97
N ILE A 116 11.90 -6.51 -6.27
CA ILE A 116 13.27 -6.52 -6.80
C ILE A 116 14.07 -5.32 -6.28
N GLY A 117 13.40 -4.21 -5.98
CA GLY A 117 14.00 -3.01 -5.43
C GLY A 117 12.96 -2.08 -4.82
N SER A 118 13.37 -0.85 -4.52
CA SER A 118 12.47 0.18 -3.99
C SER A 118 11.64 0.79 -5.13
N HIS A 119 10.32 0.83 -4.95
CA HIS A 119 9.38 1.33 -5.96
C HIS A 119 8.49 2.42 -5.35
N THR A 120 8.25 3.47 -6.12
CA THR A 120 7.26 4.50 -5.78
C THR A 120 5.90 4.07 -6.30
N ILE A 121 4.94 3.88 -5.40
CA ILE A 121 3.63 3.29 -5.69
C ILE A 121 2.54 4.30 -5.38
N SER A 122 1.72 4.65 -6.39
CA SER A 122 0.56 5.52 -6.22
C SER A 122 -0.77 4.74 -6.15
N LYS A 123 -0.86 3.60 -6.83
CA LYS A 123 -2.08 2.78 -6.93
C LYS A 123 -1.73 1.30 -6.91
N VAL A 124 -2.52 0.52 -6.18
CA VAL A 124 -2.43 -0.95 -6.18
C VAL A 124 -3.78 -1.51 -6.62
N THR A 125 -3.79 -2.34 -7.66
CA THR A 125 -5.00 -3.07 -8.08
C THR A 125 -4.88 -4.51 -7.63
N VAL A 126 -5.82 -4.97 -6.81
CA VAL A 126 -5.85 -6.32 -6.26
C VAL A 126 -7.00 -7.08 -6.92
N LYS A 127 -6.67 -8.18 -7.60
CA LYS A 127 -7.66 -9.14 -8.10
C LYS A 127 -7.86 -10.21 -7.06
N ILE A 128 -9.10 -10.39 -6.62
CA ILE A 128 -9.51 -11.37 -5.61
C ILE A 128 -9.96 -12.62 -6.37
N GLY A 129 -9.10 -13.64 -6.36
CA GLY A 129 -9.43 -14.97 -6.85
C GLY A 129 -10.19 -15.79 -5.80
N ASP A 130 -10.67 -16.97 -6.20
CA ASP A 130 -11.47 -17.89 -5.37
C ASP A 130 -10.72 -18.32 -4.10
N LEU A 131 -10.92 -17.59 -3.00
CA LEU A 131 -10.28 -17.84 -1.71
C LEU A 131 -11.01 -18.96 -0.96
N LYS A 132 -10.95 -20.19 -1.51
CA LYS A 132 -11.88 -21.30 -1.22
C LYS A 132 -13.32 -20.88 -1.52
N ARG A 133 -14.05 -21.69 -2.30
CA ARG A 133 -15.42 -21.44 -2.85
C ARG A 133 -16.50 -20.95 -1.85
N THR A 134 -16.19 -20.78 -0.57
CA THR A 134 -17.12 -20.55 0.54
C THR A 134 -16.90 -19.25 1.31
N LYS A 135 -15.82 -18.46 1.07
CA LYS A 135 -15.58 -17.21 1.83
C LYS A 135 -15.26 -16.03 0.93
N MET A 136 -16.09 -14.98 1.00
CA MET A 136 -15.85 -13.71 0.31
C MET A 136 -15.10 -12.75 1.24
N VAL A 137 -14.09 -12.04 0.72
CA VAL A 137 -13.34 -11.05 1.52
C VAL A 137 -14.19 -9.80 1.73
N ARG A 138 -14.28 -9.32 2.98
CA ARG A 138 -14.95 -8.07 3.34
C ARG A 138 -13.97 -6.91 3.49
N THR A 139 -12.80 -7.15 4.09
CA THR A 139 -11.83 -6.10 4.41
C THR A 139 -10.43 -6.49 3.96
N ILE A 140 -9.77 -5.58 3.24
CA ILE A 140 -8.34 -5.68 2.90
C ILE A 140 -7.57 -4.54 3.56
N ASN A 141 -6.45 -4.86 4.21
CA ASN A 141 -5.45 -3.90 4.64
C ASN A 141 -4.21 -4.01 3.74
N LEU A 142 -3.77 -2.88 3.20
CA LEU A 142 -2.50 -2.76 2.49
C LEU A 142 -1.44 -2.22 3.45
N TYR A 143 -0.32 -2.92 3.54
CA TYR A 143 0.87 -2.51 4.28
C TYR A 143 2.09 -2.48 3.36
N TYR A 144 3.06 -1.68 3.76
CA TYR A 144 4.33 -1.54 3.06
C TYR A 144 5.50 -1.45 4.04
N ASN A 145 6.68 -1.76 3.53
CA ASN A 145 7.93 -1.62 4.24
C ASN A 145 9.04 -1.29 3.22
N ASN A 146 9.93 -0.35 3.55
CA ASN A 146 11.00 0.09 2.65
C ASN A 146 12.38 -0.55 2.94
N ARG A 147 12.47 -1.46 3.91
CA ARG A 147 13.71 -2.16 4.24
C ARG A 147 14.00 -3.23 3.20
N THR A 148 15.20 -3.20 2.63
CA THR A 148 15.70 -4.30 1.80
C THR A 148 16.07 -5.50 2.69
N VAL A 149 15.52 -6.66 2.38
CA VAL A 149 15.80 -7.92 3.08
C VAL A 149 16.41 -8.93 2.11
N GLN A 150 17.26 -9.81 2.59
CA GLN A 150 17.85 -10.85 1.73
C GLN A 150 16.81 -11.93 1.43
N ALA A 151 16.07 -12.38 2.45
CA ALA A 151 15.03 -13.39 2.30
C ALA A 151 13.66 -12.90 2.79
N ILE A 152 12.59 -13.37 2.13
CA ILE A 152 11.21 -13.03 2.49
C ILE A 152 10.84 -13.49 3.91
N VAL A 153 11.56 -14.47 4.46
CA VAL A 153 11.34 -15.00 5.82
C VAL A 153 11.66 -13.96 6.91
N GLU A 154 12.48 -12.96 6.62
CA GLU A 154 12.81 -11.87 7.54
C GLU A 154 11.63 -10.91 7.75
N LEU A 155 10.63 -10.95 6.86
CA LEU A 155 9.44 -10.09 6.90
C LEU A 155 8.30 -10.63 7.79
N LYS A 156 8.55 -11.73 8.53
CA LYS A 156 7.54 -12.41 9.36
C LYS A 156 7.04 -11.60 10.58
N ASN A 157 7.78 -10.57 11.01
CA ASN A 157 7.47 -9.84 12.24
C ASN A 157 6.33 -8.83 12.04
N LYS A 158 5.09 -9.24 12.37
CA LYS A 158 3.92 -8.34 12.46
C LYS A 158 3.98 -7.35 13.63
N TYR A 159 4.83 -7.58 14.62
CA TYR A 159 4.81 -6.87 15.91
C TYR A 159 5.25 -5.40 15.88
N GLY A 160 5.39 -4.79 14.69
CA GLY A 160 5.50 -3.34 14.52
C GLY A 160 4.16 -2.63 14.27
N LEU A 161 3.06 -3.38 14.15
CA LEU A 161 1.69 -2.87 13.91
C LEU A 161 1.04 -2.42 15.22
N PHE A 162 1.53 -1.31 15.79
CA PHE A 162 0.86 -0.67 16.92
C PHE A 162 -0.47 -0.07 16.44
N ARG A 163 -1.60 -0.57 16.96
CA ARG A 163 -2.90 0.09 16.82
C ARG A 163 -2.93 1.26 17.80
N PRO A 164 -3.22 2.51 17.39
CA PRO A 164 -3.46 3.57 18.35
C PRO A 164 -4.80 3.27 19.04
N GLY A 165 -4.78 2.82 20.31
CA GLY A 165 -6.01 2.61 21.07
C GLY A 165 -5.94 1.75 22.33
N GLU A 166 -4.91 0.91 22.54
CA GLU A 166 -4.86 0.01 23.69
C GLU A 166 -3.50 0.09 24.42
N GLY A 167 -3.51 0.57 25.66
CA GLY A 167 -2.49 0.34 26.70
C GLY A 167 -1.04 0.70 26.37
N GLN A 168 -0.66 1.96 26.62
CA GLN A 168 0.61 2.55 26.15
C GLN A 168 1.88 2.18 26.96
N GLN A 169 1.85 1.36 28.01
CA GLN A 169 2.97 1.33 29.00
C GLN A 169 3.62 -0.04 29.31
N ALA A 170 3.08 -1.17 28.86
CA ALA A 170 3.63 -2.48 29.25
C ALA A 170 4.54 -3.16 28.18
N TYR A 171 4.49 -2.72 26.92
CA TYR A 171 5.15 -3.44 25.81
C TYR A 171 6.56 -2.93 25.47
N GLU A 172 6.94 -1.72 25.89
CA GLU A 172 8.25 -1.13 25.56
C GLU A 172 9.42 -1.88 26.23
N ALA A 173 9.22 -2.42 27.43
CA ALA A 173 10.32 -3.01 28.22
C ALA A 173 10.73 -4.43 27.78
N GLN A 174 9.79 -5.26 27.30
CA GLN A 174 10.08 -6.68 27.04
C GLN A 174 10.70 -6.97 25.66
N TYR A 175 10.52 -6.06 24.68
CA TYR A 175 10.96 -6.26 23.29
C TYR A 175 12.09 -5.31 22.83
N GLN A 176 12.56 -4.38 23.68
CA GLN A 176 13.75 -3.56 23.40
C GLN A 176 15.08 -4.28 23.64
N LEU A 177 15.12 -5.35 24.45
CA LEU A 177 16.37 -6.04 24.81
C LEU A 177 16.70 -7.26 23.93
N LEU A 178 15.72 -7.86 23.23
CA LEU A 178 15.95 -9.04 22.38
C LEU A 178 16.62 -8.75 21.00
N PRO A 179 16.47 -7.59 20.34
CA PRO A 179 17.15 -7.31 19.07
C PRO A 179 18.63 -6.91 19.21
N LEU A 180 19.09 -6.52 20.41
CA LEU A 180 20.45 -6.04 20.65
C LEU A 180 21.51 -7.15 20.52
N ILE A 181 21.14 -8.41 20.73
CA ILE A 181 22.07 -9.55 20.69
C ILE A 181 22.27 -10.07 19.24
N ALA A 182 21.38 -9.71 18.30
CA ALA A 182 21.41 -10.23 16.93
C ALA A 182 21.55 -9.16 15.83
N GLY A 183 21.56 -7.86 16.15
CA GLY A 183 21.68 -6.77 15.16
C GLY A 183 20.51 -6.65 14.16
N ILE A 184 19.49 -7.50 14.26
CA ILE A 184 18.33 -7.52 13.36
C ILE A 184 17.24 -6.61 13.94
N ARG A 185 17.20 -5.34 13.51
CA ARG A 185 16.02 -4.49 13.74
C ARG A 185 14.81 -5.16 13.07
N PRO A 186 13.64 -5.35 13.72
CA PRO A 186 12.48 -5.92 13.06
C PRO A 186 12.00 -5.03 11.92
N ALA A 187 11.63 -5.62 10.78
CA ALA A 187 11.05 -4.88 9.66
C ALA A 187 9.65 -4.36 10.07
N ARG A 188 9.56 -3.08 10.44
CA ARG A 188 8.29 -2.44 10.83
C ARG A 188 7.39 -2.26 9.62
N TRP A 189 6.19 -2.84 9.67
CA TRP A 189 5.16 -2.67 8.64
C TRP A 189 4.38 -1.38 8.88
N HIS A 190 4.18 -0.60 7.82
CA HIS A 190 3.37 0.62 7.84
C HIS A 190 2.05 0.36 7.12
N LYS A 191 0.94 0.72 7.74
CA LYS A 191 -0.39 0.58 7.13
C LYS A 191 -0.61 1.72 6.13
N ALA A 192 -0.76 1.39 4.85
CA ALA A 192 -1.03 2.36 3.80
C ALA A 192 -2.53 2.68 3.72
N LYS A 193 -3.39 1.67 3.62
CA LYS A 193 -4.84 1.87 3.46
C LYS A 193 -5.64 0.65 3.91
N LYS A 194 -6.83 0.89 4.46
CA LYS A 194 -7.87 -0.12 4.70
C LYS A 194 -8.97 0.10 3.67
N VAL A 195 -9.42 -0.96 3.01
CA VAL A 195 -10.54 -0.92 2.06
C VAL A 195 -11.56 -1.97 2.43
N GLN A 196 -12.83 -1.62 2.25
CA GLN A 196 -13.96 -2.56 2.38
C GLN A 196 -14.42 -2.94 0.98
N LEU A 197 -14.87 -4.17 0.84
CA LEU A 197 -15.31 -4.76 -0.41
C LEU A 197 -16.76 -5.17 -0.31
N THR A 198 -17.48 -5.15 -1.43
CA THR A 198 -18.83 -5.68 -1.50
C THR A 198 -18.82 -7.20 -1.70
N PRO A 199 -19.89 -7.91 -1.31
CA PRO A 199 -20.01 -9.34 -1.60
C PRO A 199 -19.89 -9.60 -3.11
N GLY A 200 -19.08 -10.59 -3.50
CA GLY A 200 -18.85 -10.98 -4.89
C GLY A 200 -17.86 -10.08 -5.66
N GLN A 201 -17.28 -9.06 -5.04
CA GLN A 201 -16.30 -8.18 -5.70
C GLN A 201 -15.00 -8.94 -6.02
N THR A 202 -14.62 -8.97 -7.30
CA THR A 202 -13.44 -9.70 -7.80
C THR A 202 -12.22 -8.81 -8.05
N GLU A 203 -12.38 -7.49 -8.03
CA GLU A 203 -11.28 -6.54 -8.21
C GLU A 203 -11.48 -5.30 -7.34
N VAL A 204 -10.41 -4.84 -6.69
CA VAL A 204 -10.38 -3.58 -5.93
C VAL A 204 -9.18 -2.74 -6.34
N LYS A 205 -9.42 -1.45 -6.59
CA LYS A 205 -8.37 -0.45 -6.85
C LYS A 205 -8.14 0.35 -5.57
N ILE A 206 -6.92 0.32 -5.08
CA ILE A 206 -6.48 1.00 -3.86
C ILE A 206 -5.63 2.21 -4.28
N ASP A 207 -6.28 3.37 -4.39
CA ASP A 207 -5.62 4.65 -4.61
C ASP A 207 -5.02 5.19 -3.31
N LEU A 208 -3.73 5.54 -3.34
CA LEU A 208 -3.05 6.14 -2.20
C LEU A 208 -3.09 7.67 -2.33
N PRO A 209 -3.46 8.40 -1.26
CA PRO A 209 -3.49 9.86 -1.30
C PRO A 209 -2.09 10.46 -1.54
N LEU A 210 -1.05 9.76 -1.06
CA LEU A 210 0.34 10.09 -1.31
C LEU A 210 1.05 8.83 -1.83
N PRO A 211 1.87 8.94 -2.90
CA PRO A 211 2.70 7.83 -3.34
C PRO A 211 3.64 7.38 -2.21
N ILE A 212 3.71 6.07 -1.99
CA ILE A 212 4.59 5.46 -0.98
C ILE A 212 5.81 4.86 -1.66
N VAL A 213 6.95 4.91 -0.98
CA VAL A 213 8.15 4.20 -1.39
C VAL A 213 8.20 2.88 -0.62
N ALA A 214 8.25 1.77 -1.35
CA ALA A 214 8.21 0.44 -0.76
C ALA A 214 9.17 -0.53 -1.47
N SER A 215 9.83 -1.35 -0.68
CA SER A 215 10.62 -2.51 -1.14
C SER A 215 9.86 -3.82 -0.87
N ASN A 216 8.86 -3.78 0.01
CA ASN A 216 7.99 -4.91 0.34
C ASN A 216 6.55 -4.45 0.50
N LEU A 217 5.62 -5.32 0.10
CA LEU A 217 4.18 -5.11 0.25
C LEU A 217 3.57 -6.28 1.03
N MET A 218 2.56 -5.98 1.83
CA MET A 218 1.72 -6.99 2.47
C MET A 218 0.26 -6.64 2.27
N ILE A 219 -0.49 -7.58 1.70
CA ILE A 219 -1.94 -7.54 1.57
C ILE A 219 -2.50 -8.45 2.64
N GLU A 220 -3.31 -7.94 3.55
CA GLU A 220 -3.97 -8.69 4.61
C GLU A 220 -5.47 -8.72 4.38
N PHE A 221 -6.03 -9.92 4.26
CA PHE A 221 -7.46 -10.20 4.26
C PHE A 221 -7.92 -10.27 5.72
N ALA A 222 -8.40 -9.14 6.23
CA ALA A 222 -8.64 -8.93 7.65
C ALA A 222 -10.01 -9.41 8.12
N ASP A 223 -11.00 -9.41 7.22
CA ASP A 223 -12.38 -9.80 7.52
C ASP A 223 -13.05 -10.43 6.31
N PHE A 224 -14.01 -11.31 6.54
CA PHE A 224 -14.71 -12.09 5.54
C PHE A 224 -16.23 -11.97 5.72
N TYR A 225 -16.98 -12.11 4.64
CA TYR A 225 -18.41 -12.35 4.73
C TYR A 225 -18.67 -13.80 5.15
N GLU A 226 -19.59 -13.97 6.09
CA GLU A 226 -20.11 -15.29 6.41
C GLU A 226 -21.02 -15.73 5.28
N ASN A 227 -20.60 -16.74 4.54
CA ASN A 227 -21.41 -17.33 3.49
C ASN A 227 -22.23 -18.46 4.09
N TYR A 228 -23.42 -18.14 4.61
CA TYR A 228 -24.33 -19.14 5.19
C TYR A 228 -24.73 -20.22 4.18
N GLN A 229 -24.63 -19.95 2.88
CA GLN A 229 -24.90 -20.91 1.80
C GLN A 229 -23.85 -22.01 1.64
N ALA A 230 -22.69 -21.92 2.29
CA ALA A 230 -21.74 -23.04 2.34
C ALA A 230 -22.22 -24.20 3.25
N SER A 231 -23.31 -24.00 4.01
CA SER A 231 -23.92 -25.03 4.85
C SER A 231 -24.83 -26.00 4.08
N THR A 232 -25.02 -25.82 2.76
CA THR A 232 -25.77 -26.77 1.92
C THR A 232 -24.89 -27.88 1.35
N GLU A 233 -23.75 -28.20 1.98
CA GLU A 233 -23.11 -29.49 1.74
C GLU A 233 -24.02 -30.58 2.31
N THR A 234 -24.69 -31.30 1.42
CA THR A 234 -25.49 -32.46 1.79
C THR A 234 -24.60 -33.70 1.81
N LEU A 235 -24.58 -34.39 2.95
CA LEU A 235 -23.91 -35.67 3.13
C LEU A 235 -24.87 -36.80 2.76
N GLN A 236 -24.35 -37.96 2.36
CA GLN A 236 -25.19 -39.13 2.13
C GLN A 236 -25.26 -40.00 3.39
N CYS A 237 -26.48 -40.42 3.75
CA CYS A 237 -26.69 -41.35 4.84
C CYS A 237 -26.07 -42.73 4.52
N PRO A 238 -25.18 -43.28 5.35
CA PRO A 238 -24.58 -44.59 5.08
C PRO A 238 -25.55 -45.77 5.17
N ARG A 239 -26.75 -45.57 5.74
CA ARG A 239 -27.76 -46.62 5.97
C ARG A 239 -28.84 -46.67 4.88
N CYS A 240 -29.27 -45.51 4.39
CA CYS A 240 -30.37 -45.42 3.43
C CYS A 240 -30.05 -44.55 2.21
N SER A 241 -28.82 -44.05 2.08
CA SER A 241 -28.36 -43.18 0.99
C SER A 241 -29.12 -41.86 0.81
N ALA A 242 -30.05 -41.54 1.72
CA ALA A 242 -30.77 -40.28 1.72
C ALA A 242 -29.82 -39.09 1.88
N SER A 243 -30.16 -37.98 1.24
CA SER A 243 -29.45 -36.71 1.38
C SER A 243 -29.71 -36.12 2.77
N VAL A 244 -28.64 -35.80 3.50
CA VAL A 244 -28.67 -35.29 4.88
C VAL A 244 -27.93 -33.95 4.93
N PRO A 245 -28.54 -32.88 5.47
CA PRO A 245 -27.83 -31.62 5.66
C PRO A 245 -26.65 -31.80 6.63
N ALA A 246 -25.49 -31.20 6.33
CA ALA A 246 -24.29 -31.28 7.18
C ALA A 246 -24.53 -30.79 8.62
N ASN A 247 -25.55 -29.97 8.89
CA ASN A 247 -25.89 -29.57 10.25
C ASN A 247 -27.41 -29.70 10.43
N PRO A 248 -27.93 -30.53 11.36
CA PRO A 248 -27.24 -31.23 12.45
C PRO A 248 -26.55 -32.56 12.09
N GLY A 249 -26.58 -33.01 10.83
CA GLY A 249 -26.00 -34.31 10.44
C GLY A 249 -26.80 -35.53 10.89
N VAL A 250 -28.09 -35.36 11.19
CA VAL A 250 -29.01 -36.46 11.51
C VAL A 250 -29.93 -36.71 10.33
N CYS A 251 -29.98 -37.96 9.87
CA CYS A 251 -30.82 -38.34 8.75
C CYS A 251 -32.31 -38.28 9.12
N GLY A 252 -33.09 -37.45 8.44
CA GLY A 252 -34.54 -37.36 8.66
C GLY A 252 -35.32 -38.63 8.30
N ASN A 253 -34.73 -39.53 7.49
CA ASN A 253 -35.39 -40.77 7.07
C ASN A 253 -35.18 -41.95 8.03
N CYS A 254 -33.98 -42.08 8.61
CA CYS A 254 -33.65 -43.24 9.47
C CYS A 254 -33.08 -42.87 10.85
N GLY A 255 -32.98 -41.57 11.17
CA GLY A 255 -32.47 -41.08 12.45
C GLY A 255 -30.95 -41.22 12.65
N GLU A 256 -30.23 -41.75 11.67
CA GLU A 256 -28.80 -42.04 11.76
C GLU A 256 -27.94 -40.77 11.75
N ASN A 257 -26.93 -40.69 12.62
CA ASN A 257 -25.94 -39.62 12.60
C ASN A 257 -24.87 -39.91 11.54
N VAL A 258 -24.76 -39.05 10.52
CA VAL A 258 -23.83 -39.25 9.39
C VAL A 258 -22.37 -38.98 9.76
N TYR A 259 -22.10 -38.41 10.94
CA TYR A 259 -20.75 -38.20 11.46
C TYR A 259 -20.21 -39.38 12.30
N GLN A 260 -21.05 -40.37 12.59
CA GLN A 260 -20.67 -41.50 13.42
C GLN A 260 -20.06 -42.61 12.54
N CYS A 261 -18.79 -42.95 12.80
CA CYS A 261 -18.10 -43.98 12.03
C CYS A 261 -18.64 -45.38 12.38
N HIS A 262 -18.42 -46.37 11.52
CA HIS A 262 -18.96 -47.72 11.71
C HIS A 262 -18.47 -48.42 12.98
N LYS A 263 -17.32 -48.02 13.53
CA LYS A 263 -16.78 -48.55 14.79
C LYS A 263 -17.37 -47.89 16.05
N CYS A 264 -17.93 -46.69 15.91
CA CYS A 264 -18.50 -45.91 17.02
C CYS A 264 -20.02 -45.87 16.99
N ARG A 265 -20.65 -46.46 15.96
CA ARG A 265 -22.08 -46.81 15.93
C ARG A 265 -22.35 -47.96 16.87
#